data_AF-A0A932QKX6-F1
#
_entry.id   AF-A0A932QKX6-F1
#
_cell.length_a   1.000
_cell.length_b   1.000
_cell.length_c   1.000
_cell.angle_alpha   90.00
_cell.angle_beta   90.00
_cell.angle_gamma   90.00
#
_symmetry.space_group_name_H-M   'P 1'
#
loop_
_entity.id
_entity.type
_entity.pdbx_description
1 polymer ?
#
loop_
_entity_poly.entity_id
_entity_poly.type
_entity_poly.pdbx_seq_one_letter_code
_entity_poly.pdbx_strand_id
1 'polypeptide(L)'
;MKIVIYTGQQKRNFALICVLMAGTVFGARVAVARAQNSNAVSSNSAVTNTPGAGRLEAAKLRVCQNRQAALNQIMSRRANRAERQLNVFSTIASRVETFYVNKGRTISNYDALVAKVNETKTAAEIQVATLKQDATFDCTAENPKGMATTFKDQLRTTAVALQAYKTAIKNLIVGVKSAQGQTSSNNNAHAANTNQS
;
A
#
# COMPACT_ATOMS: atom_id res chain seq x y z
N MET A 1 -8.90 -31.86 40.43
CA MET A 1 -9.60 -31.26 39.26
C MET A 1 -9.57 -29.74 39.40
N LYS A 2 -8.81 -29.05 38.55
CA LYS A 2 -8.72 -27.58 38.56
C LYS A 2 -9.71 -27.04 37.53
N ILE A 3 -10.75 -26.35 38.00
CA ILE A 3 -11.66 -25.57 37.17
C ILE A 3 -11.01 -24.20 37.01
N VAL A 4 -10.50 -23.93 35.81
CA VAL A 4 -10.01 -22.59 35.43
C VAL A 4 -11.18 -21.86 34.78
N ILE A 5 -11.78 -20.94 35.53
CA ILE A 5 -12.80 -20.01 35.03
C ILE A 5 -12.04 -18.91 34.27
N TYR A 6 -12.13 -18.91 32.93
CA TYR A 6 -11.69 -17.79 32.12
C TYR A 6 -12.75 -16.68 32.17
N THR A 7 -12.52 -15.67 33.00
CA THR A 7 -13.28 -14.43 32.97
C THR A 7 -12.88 -13.63 31.73
N GLY A 8 -13.80 -13.52 30.78
CA GLY A 8 -13.71 -12.57 29.67
C GLY A 8 -14.05 -11.16 30.15
N GLN A 9 -13.19 -10.20 29.82
CA GLN A 9 -13.48 -8.76 29.85
C GLN A 9 -12.31 -8.05 29.16
N GLN A 10 -12.48 -7.65 27.89
CA GLN A 10 -11.75 -6.57 27.22
C GLN A 10 -12.47 -6.27 25.88
N LYS A 11 -13.75 -5.88 26.01
CA LYS A 11 -14.42 -5.03 25.03
C LYS A 11 -14.44 -3.64 25.63
N ARG A 12 -13.67 -2.71 25.04
CA ARG A 12 -13.92 -1.25 24.96
C ARG A 12 -12.59 -0.54 24.68
N ASN A 13 -12.37 -0.19 23.42
CA ASN A 13 -11.82 1.10 22.95
C ASN A 13 -11.62 1.03 21.43
N PHE A 14 -12.70 0.76 20.70
CA PHE A 14 -12.74 0.79 19.24
C PHE A 14 -13.30 2.12 18.70
N ALA A 15 -13.28 3.17 19.50
CA ALA A 15 -13.79 4.47 19.12
C ALA A 15 -13.04 5.57 19.87
N LEU A 16 -11.83 5.92 19.42
CA LEU A 16 -11.28 7.28 19.50
C LEU A 16 -9.89 7.44 18.86
N ILE A 17 -9.65 6.99 17.61
CA ILE A 17 -8.54 7.50 16.80
C ILE A 17 -9.02 7.73 15.37
N CYS A 18 -10.06 8.55 15.27
CA CYS A 18 -10.39 9.32 14.08
C CYS A 18 -10.21 10.77 14.53
N VAL A 19 -9.49 11.59 13.75
CA VAL A 19 -9.06 12.97 14.03
C VAL A 19 -7.64 13.06 14.60
N LEU A 20 -6.66 13.18 13.68
CA LEU A 20 -5.45 14.04 13.75
C LEU A 20 -4.31 13.45 12.89
N MET A 21 -4.45 13.58 11.57
CA MET A 21 -3.30 13.68 10.66
C MET A 21 -3.63 14.70 9.55
N ALA A 22 -4.04 15.90 9.96
CA ALA A 22 -3.92 17.09 9.12
C ALA A 22 -2.50 17.65 9.32
N GLY A 23 -1.51 16.91 8.82
CA GLY A 23 -0.10 17.30 8.82
C GLY A 23 0.27 17.87 7.46
N THR A 24 0.06 19.17 7.31
CA THR A 24 0.53 20.00 6.20
C THR A 24 2.05 20.13 6.22
N VAL A 25 2.81 19.42 5.37
CA VAL A 25 4.08 19.94 4.83
C VAL A 25 4.42 19.26 3.50
N PHE A 26 4.52 20.03 2.42
CA PHE A 26 5.67 20.13 1.51
C PHE A 26 5.26 20.51 0.08
N GLY A 27 5.89 21.57 -0.43
CA GLY A 27 6.18 21.70 -1.85
C GLY A 27 5.45 22.82 -2.58
N ALA A 28 5.84 24.06 -2.30
CA ALA A 28 5.59 25.17 -3.23
C ALA A 28 6.31 24.91 -4.57
N ARG A 29 5.50 24.54 -5.56
CA ARG A 29 5.43 25.09 -6.93
C ARG A 29 6.75 25.33 -7.68
N VAL A 30 7.11 24.37 -8.53
CA VAL A 30 7.81 24.66 -9.80
C VAL A 30 6.78 25.27 -10.75
N ALA A 31 6.92 26.56 -11.06
CA ALA A 31 6.14 27.24 -12.08
C ALA A 31 6.67 26.86 -13.47
N VAL A 32 6.03 25.88 -14.12
CA VAL A 32 6.11 25.74 -15.58
C VAL A 32 4.95 26.55 -16.17
N ALA A 33 5.29 27.72 -16.72
CA ALA A 33 4.41 28.47 -17.59
C ALA A 33 4.10 27.61 -18.82
N ARG A 34 2.88 27.05 -18.89
CA ARG A 34 2.28 26.65 -20.16
C ARG A 34 1.35 27.76 -20.60
N ALA A 35 1.75 28.40 -21.69
CA ALA A 35 0.95 29.32 -22.46
C ALA A 35 -0.42 28.70 -22.77
N GLN A 36 -1.44 29.50 -22.52
CA GLN A 36 -2.83 29.22 -22.81
C GLN A 36 -3.01 29.21 -24.33
N ASN A 37 -3.31 28.05 -24.91
CA ASN A 37 -4.02 28.00 -26.18
C ASN A 37 -5.49 27.75 -25.87
N SER A 38 -6.19 28.85 -25.60
CA SER A 38 -7.63 28.92 -25.49
C SER A 38 -8.26 28.78 -26.87
N ASN A 39 -8.45 27.55 -27.32
CA ASN A 39 -9.51 27.26 -28.27
C ASN A 39 -10.67 26.64 -27.53
N ALA A 40 -11.60 27.53 -27.17
CA ALA A 40 -12.98 27.21 -26.92
C ALA A 40 -13.50 26.32 -28.05
N VAL A 41 -13.77 25.05 -27.74
CA VAL A 41 -14.79 24.30 -28.45
C VAL A 41 -15.93 24.12 -27.48
N SER A 42 -16.77 25.15 -27.53
CA SER A 42 -18.21 25.13 -27.31
C SER A 42 -18.78 23.74 -27.03
N SER A 43 -19.32 23.61 -25.83
CA SER A 43 -20.41 22.72 -25.49
C SER A 43 -21.62 23.01 -26.40
N ASN A 44 -21.58 22.48 -27.62
CA ASN A 44 -22.76 22.23 -28.43
C ASN A 44 -22.92 20.71 -28.51
N SER A 45 -23.53 20.13 -27.49
CA SER A 45 -24.18 18.82 -27.61
C SER A 45 -25.49 19.02 -28.40
N ALA A 46 -25.36 19.46 -29.65
CA ALA A 46 -26.42 19.41 -30.62
C ALA A 46 -26.37 18.00 -31.23
N VAL A 47 -27.32 17.17 -30.79
CA VAL A 47 -27.66 15.89 -31.39
C VAL A 47 -27.97 16.14 -32.86
N THR A 48 -26.95 16.01 -33.71
CA THR A 48 -27.15 15.80 -35.14
C THR A 48 -27.04 14.31 -35.36
N ASN A 49 -28.18 13.69 -35.68
CA ASN A 49 -28.26 12.32 -36.15
C ASN A 49 -27.60 12.22 -37.52
N THR A 50 -26.27 12.23 -37.55
CA THR A 50 -25.48 11.90 -38.74
C THR A 50 -25.39 10.38 -38.80
N PRO A 51 -25.77 9.71 -39.91
CA PRO A 51 -25.74 8.24 -40.04
C PRO A 51 -24.35 7.59 -39.84
N GLY A 52 -23.29 8.38 -39.67
CA GLY A 52 -21.95 7.93 -39.28
C GLY A 52 -21.68 7.84 -37.77
N ALA A 53 -22.41 8.57 -36.91
CA ALA A 53 -22.14 8.62 -35.46
C ALA A 53 -22.44 7.27 -34.78
N GLY A 54 -23.59 6.65 -35.10
CA GLY A 54 -23.93 5.32 -34.60
C GLY A 54 -22.97 4.22 -35.10
N ARG A 55 -22.45 4.35 -36.33
CA ARG A 55 -21.46 3.41 -36.88
C ARG A 55 -20.11 3.51 -36.16
N LEU A 56 -19.70 4.73 -35.79
CA LEU A 56 -18.47 4.96 -35.05
C LEU A 56 -18.57 4.40 -33.61
N GLU A 57 -19.69 4.62 -32.93
CA GLU A 57 -19.90 4.08 -31.58
C GLU A 57 -19.99 2.54 -31.58
N ALA A 58 -20.70 1.94 -32.54
CA ALA A 58 -20.70 0.49 -32.71
C ALA A 58 -19.30 -0.08 -33.01
N ALA A 59 -18.50 0.62 -33.81
CA ALA A 59 -17.13 0.22 -34.11
C ALA A 59 -16.22 0.31 -32.87
N LYS A 60 -16.33 1.39 -32.08
CA LYS A 60 -15.60 1.55 -30.80
C LYS A 60 -15.97 0.46 -29.81
N LEU A 61 -17.26 0.15 -29.66
CA LEU A 61 -17.75 -0.90 -28.78
C LEU A 61 -17.19 -2.27 -29.18
N ARG A 62 -17.22 -2.61 -30.47
CA ARG A 62 -16.64 -3.86 -30.99
C ARG A 62 -15.14 -3.97 -30.70
N VAL A 63 -14.39 -2.89 -30.91
CA VAL A 63 -12.95 -2.86 -30.59
C VAL A 63 -12.72 -3.02 -29.09
N CYS A 64 -13.54 -2.40 -28.25
CA CYS A 64 -13.47 -2.55 -26.81
C CYS A 64 -13.70 -4.01 -26.40
N GLN A 65 -14.80 -4.63 -26.85
CA GLN A 65 -15.16 -6.01 -26.54
C GLN A 65 -14.06 -6.99 -26.96
N ASN A 66 -13.47 -6.80 -28.14
CA ASN A 66 -12.33 -7.58 -28.62
C ASN A 66 -11.10 -7.49 -27.69
N ARG A 67 -10.97 -6.40 -26.92
CA ARG A 67 -9.86 -6.16 -25.98
C ARG A 67 -10.23 -6.45 -24.53
N GLN A 68 -11.50 -6.64 -24.19
CA GLN A 68 -11.98 -6.76 -22.81
C GLN A 68 -11.29 -7.92 -22.07
N ALA A 69 -11.18 -9.09 -22.70
CA ALA A 69 -10.50 -10.24 -22.10
C ALA A 69 -9.02 -9.93 -21.79
N ALA A 70 -8.31 -9.25 -22.70
CA ALA A 70 -6.92 -8.85 -22.48
C ALA A 70 -6.79 -7.81 -21.36
N LEU A 71 -7.72 -6.85 -21.29
CA LEU A 71 -7.77 -5.84 -20.21
C LEU A 71 -8.00 -6.49 -18.85
N ASN A 72 -8.99 -7.39 -18.75
CA ASN A 72 -9.25 -8.17 -17.54
C ASN A 72 -8.03 -8.99 -17.10
N GLN A 73 -7.36 -9.63 -18.05
CA GLN A 73 -6.14 -10.37 -17.76
C GLN A 73 -5.01 -9.44 -17.25
N ILE A 74 -4.85 -8.25 -17.82
CA ILE A 74 -3.88 -7.26 -17.33
C ILE A 74 -4.23 -6.84 -15.89
N MET A 75 -5.48 -6.47 -15.63
CA MET A 75 -5.93 -6.01 -14.30
C MET A 75 -5.73 -7.11 -13.25
N SER A 76 -6.17 -8.32 -13.54
CA SER A 76 -5.97 -9.49 -12.67
C SER A 76 -4.49 -9.76 -12.39
N ARG A 77 -3.61 -9.75 -13.40
CA ARG A 77 -2.17 -9.94 -13.21
C ARG A 77 -1.55 -8.86 -12.30
N ARG A 78 -2.01 -7.61 -12.40
CA ARG A 78 -1.53 -6.51 -11.55
C ARG A 78 -1.98 -6.68 -10.11
N ALA A 79 -3.25 -7.01 -9.89
CA ALA A 79 -3.80 -7.26 -8.56
C ALA A 79 -3.11 -8.46 -7.88
N ASN A 80 -2.93 -9.57 -8.61
CA ASN A 80 -2.22 -10.76 -8.12
C ASN A 80 -0.75 -10.47 -7.79
N ARG A 81 -0.09 -9.60 -8.56
CA ARG A 81 1.29 -9.18 -8.24
C ARG A 81 1.35 -8.38 -6.94
N ALA A 82 0.41 -7.47 -6.71
CA ALA A 82 0.35 -6.67 -5.49
C ALA A 82 0.14 -7.57 -4.25
N GLU A 83 -0.75 -8.55 -4.35
CA GLU A 83 -0.97 -9.56 -3.30
C GLU A 83 0.29 -10.38 -3.02
N ARG A 84 0.99 -10.86 -4.05
CA ARG A 84 2.26 -11.58 -3.87
C ARG A 84 3.31 -10.72 -3.15
N GLN A 85 3.40 -9.43 -3.48
CA GLN A 85 4.31 -8.51 -2.79
C GLN A 85 3.95 -8.35 -1.31
N LEU A 86 2.67 -8.17 -1.01
CA LEU A 86 2.18 -8.09 0.37
C LEU A 86 2.54 -9.34 1.17
N ASN A 87 2.36 -10.54 0.59
CA ASN A 87 2.69 -11.81 1.24
C ASN A 87 4.19 -11.96 1.52
N VAL A 88 5.04 -11.58 0.56
CA VAL A 88 6.50 -11.59 0.74
C VAL A 88 6.92 -10.64 1.86
N PHE A 89 6.38 -9.41 1.87
CA PHE A 89 6.68 -8.43 2.91
C PHE A 89 6.21 -8.90 4.29
N SER A 90 5.01 -9.47 4.39
CA SER A 90 4.49 -10.06 5.63
C SER A 90 5.36 -11.20 6.15
N THR A 91 5.85 -12.05 5.25
CA THR A 91 6.77 -13.14 5.60
C THR A 91 8.09 -12.60 6.16
N ILE A 92 8.64 -11.55 5.55
CA ILE A 92 9.88 -10.91 6.02
C ILE A 92 9.66 -10.29 7.40
N ALA A 93 8.58 -9.53 7.60
CA ALA A 93 8.26 -8.90 8.88
C ALA A 93 8.19 -9.94 10.01
N SER A 94 7.42 -11.02 9.81
CA SER A 94 7.28 -12.11 10.77
C SER A 94 8.61 -12.78 11.11
N ARG A 95 9.48 -13.00 10.12
CA ARG A 95 10.81 -13.58 10.36
C ARG A 95 11.71 -12.65 11.17
N VAL A 96 11.63 -11.33 10.94
CA VAL A 96 12.42 -10.34 11.67
C VAL A 96 11.95 -10.22 13.11
N GLU A 97 10.64 -10.20 13.35
CA GLU A 97 10.05 -10.21 14.69
C GLU A 97 10.43 -11.47 15.47
N THR A 98 10.28 -12.65 14.83
CA THR A 98 10.69 -13.93 15.42
C THR A 98 12.18 -13.94 15.76
N PHE A 99 13.02 -13.45 14.86
CA PHE A 99 14.45 -13.37 15.08
C PHE A 99 14.80 -12.45 16.27
N TYR A 100 14.10 -11.32 16.41
CA TYR A 100 14.31 -10.39 17.53
C TYR A 100 13.97 -11.04 18.87
N VAL A 101 12.79 -11.66 18.97
CA VAL A 101 12.34 -12.38 20.18
C VAL A 101 13.31 -13.50 20.55
N ASN A 102 13.71 -14.32 19.57
CA ASN A 102 14.61 -15.45 19.81
C ASN A 102 16.02 -15.03 20.27
N LYS A 103 16.45 -13.80 19.94
CA LYS A 103 17.75 -13.29 20.38
C LYS A 103 17.72 -12.61 21.75
N GLY A 104 16.55 -12.46 22.39
CA GLY A 104 16.41 -11.87 23.72
C GLY A 104 16.94 -10.43 23.79
N ARG A 105 16.85 -9.68 22.69
CA ARG A 105 17.41 -8.33 22.57
C ARG A 105 16.38 -7.29 23.00
N THR A 106 16.87 -6.19 23.54
CA THR A 106 16.04 -5.05 23.92
C THR A 106 16.56 -3.80 23.21
N ILE A 107 15.73 -3.19 22.38
CA ILE A 107 15.98 -1.88 21.78
C ILE A 107 14.87 -0.97 22.24
N SER A 108 15.22 0.22 22.74
CA SER A 108 14.26 1.19 23.27
C SER A 108 13.21 1.65 22.26
N ASN A 109 13.48 1.55 20.95
CA ASN A 109 12.56 1.96 19.89
C ASN A 109 11.89 0.80 19.14
N TYR A 110 12.05 -0.45 19.61
CA TYR A 110 11.52 -1.63 18.90
C TYR A 110 10.00 -1.57 18.72
N ASP A 111 9.27 -1.28 19.80
CA ASP A 111 7.80 -1.25 19.80
C ASP A 111 7.26 -0.20 18.81
N ALA A 112 7.93 0.95 18.71
CA ALA A 112 7.58 1.99 17.73
C ALA A 112 7.81 1.52 16.28
N LEU A 113 8.88 0.77 16.02
CA LEU A 113 9.16 0.20 14.69
C LEU A 113 8.12 -0.86 14.33
N VAL A 114 7.75 -1.74 15.26
CA VAL A 114 6.71 -2.76 15.05
C VAL A 114 5.34 -2.12 14.84
N ALA A 115 4.99 -1.10 15.64
CA ALA A 115 3.77 -0.34 15.44
C ALA A 115 3.69 0.26 14.02
N LYS A 116 4.80 0.82 13.52
CA LYS A 116 4.83 1.38 12.16
C LYS A 116 4.71 0.31 11.06
N VAL A 117 5.31 -0.87 11.28
CA VAL A 117 5.16 -2.04 10.40
C VAL A 117 3.69 -2.48 10.34
N ASN A 118 3.01 -2.56 11.48
CA ASN A 118 1.60 -2.97 11.54
C ASN A 118 0.64 -1.95 10.93
N GLU A 119 0.87 -0.66 11.17
CA GLU A 119 0.10 0.44 10.57
C GLU A 119 0.21 0.38 9.03
N THR A 120 1.44 0.31 8.51
CA THR A 120 1.68 0.29 7.05
C THR A 120 1.26 -1.02 6.39
N LYS A 121 1.32 -2.15 7.10
CA LYS A 121 0.75 -3.44 6.67
C LYS A 121 -0.76 -3.32 6.45
N THR A 122 -1.47 -2.81 7.46
CA THR A 122 -2.93 -2.64 7.40
C THR A 122 -3.33 -1.73 6.24
N ALA A 123 -2.62 -0.62 6.06
CA ALA A 123 -2.84 0.27 4.92
C ALA A 123 -2.62 -0.44 3.57
N ALA A 124 -1.56 -1.25 3.45
CA ALA A 124 -1.30 -2.03 2.24
C ALA A 124 -2.35 -3.12 1.98
N GLU A 125 -2.82 -3.81 3.02
CA GLU A 125 -3.90 -4.81 2.95
C GLU A 125 -5.19 -4.20 2.39
N ILE A 126 -5.59 -3.04 2.90
CA ILE A 126 -6.77 -2.32 2.42
C ILE A 126 -6.64 -2.00 0.93
N GLN A 127 -5.52 -1.39 0.52
CA GLN A 127 -5.34 -0.98 -0.88
C GLN A 127 -5.27 -2.18 -1.83
N VAL A 128 -4.60 -3.28 -1.44
CA VAL A 128 -4.57 -4.51 -2.23
C VAL A 128 -5.96 -5.14 -2.35
N ALA A 129 -6.74 -5.15 -1.26
CA ALA A 129 -8.11 -5.66 -1.28
C ALA A 129 -9.01 -4.84 -2.23
N THR A 130 -8.95 -3.51 -2.14
CA THR A 130 -9.68 -2.62 -3.06
C THR A 130 -9.26 -2.85 -4.51
N LEU A 131 -7.95 -2.90 -4.80
CA LEU A 131 -7.44 -3.15 -6.15
C LEU A 131 -7.90 -4.50 -6.72
N LYS A 132 -8.05 -5.53 -5.87
CA LYS A 132 -8.57 -6.84 -6.27
C LYS A 132 -10.06 -6.81 -6.59
N GLN A 133 -10.85 -6.09 -5.80
CA GLN A 133 -12.29 -5.94 -6.03
C GLN A 133 -12.57 -5.28 -7.38
N ASP A 134 -11.76 -4.29 -7.76
CA ASP A 134 -11.93 -3.52 -8.99
C ASP A 134 -11.14 -4.09 -10.18
N ALA A 135 -10.62 -5.31 -10.09
CA ALA A 135 -9.81 -5.94 -11.13
C ALA A 135 -10.63 -6.50 -12.33
N THR A 136 -11.75 -5.85 -12.66
CA THR A 136 -12.66 -6.22 -13.75
C THR A 136 -13.02 -5.00 -14.59
N PHE A 137 -13.06 -5.20 -15.91
CA PHE A 137 -13.37 -4.21 -16.92
C PHE A 137 -14.55 -4.67 -17.76
N ASP A 138 -15.47 -3.74 -18.02
CA ASP A 138 -16.65 -3.95 -18.84
C ASP A 138 -16.79 -2.82 -19.87
N CYS A 139 -16.81 -3.19 -21.14
CA CYS A 139 -17.01 -2.27 -22.25
C CYS A 139 -18.43 -1.74 -22.38
N THR A 140 -19.40 -2.41 -21.74
CA THR A 140 -20.82 -2.07 -21.78
C THR A 140 -21.27 -1.23 -20.59
N ALA A 141 -20.37 -1.00 -19.62
CA ALA A 141 -20.63 -0.10 -18.51
C ALA A 141 -20.90 1.34 -19.00
N GLU A 142 -21.57 2.13 -18.18
CA GLU A 142 -21.89 3.53 -18.49
C GLU A 142 -20.62 4.39 -18.72
N ASN A 143 -19.52 4.06 -18.03
CA ASN A 143 -18.26 4.78 -18.13
C ASN A 143 -17.02 3.84 -18.12
N PRO A 144 -16.76 3.11 -19.22
CA PRO A 144 -15.65 2.15 -19.28
C PRO A 144 -14.29 2.85 -19.17
N LYS A 145 -14.16 4.05 -19.73
CA LYS A 145 -12.94 4.87 -19.61
C LYS A 145 -12.68 5.28 -18.15
N GLY A 146 -13.74 5.60 -17.41
CA GLY A 146 -13.71 5.85 -15.98
C GLY A 146 -13.16 4.66 -15.21
N MET A 147 -13.68 3.46 -15.45
CA MET A 147 -13.20 2.23 -14.79
C MET A 147 -11.69 2.01 -14.96
N ALA A 148 -11.17 2.14 -16.19
CA ALA A 148 -9.73 1.99 -16.45
C ALA A 148 -8.89 3.07 -15.74
N THR A 149 -9.42 4.29 -15.62
CA THR A 149 -8.75 5.40 -14.93
C THR A 149 -8.72 5.16 -13.42
N THR A 150 -9.85 4.78 -12.83
CA THR A 150 -9.98 4.39 -11.43
C THR A 150 -9.02 3.26 -11.06
N PHE A 151 -8.99 2.18 -11.84
CA PHE A 151 -8.08 1.06 -11.59
C PHE A 151 -6.60 1.50 -11.65
N LYS A 152 -6.24 2.38 -12.59
CA LYS A 152 -4.88 2.91 -12.70
C LYS A 152 -4.48 3.74 -11.48
N ASP A 153 -5.40 4.55 -10.97
CA ASP A 153 -5.13 5.36 -9.78
C ASP A 153 -5.07 4.51 -8.51
N GLN A 154 -5.93 3.51 -8.37
CA GLN A 154 -5.84 2.50 -7.31
C GLN A 154 -4.52 1.72 -7.37
N LEU A 155 -4.04 1.36 -8.56
CA LEU A 155 -2.75 0.69 -8.72
C LEU A 155 -1.59 1.58 -8.22
N ARG A 156 -1.66 2.89 -8.46
CA ARG A 156 -0.67 3.85 -7.94
C ARG A 156 -0.74 3.97 -6.43
N THR A 157 -1.93 4.10 -5.86
CA THR A 157 -2.13 4.16 -4.40
C THR A 157 -1.64 2.88 -3.73
N THR A 158 -1.94 1.72 -4.31
CA THR A 158 -1.45 0.42 -3.85
C THR A 158 0.08 0.33 -3.89
N ALA A 159 0.71 0.82 -4.96
CA ALA A 159 2.17 0.85 -5.06
C ALA A 159 2.81 1.72 -3.97
N VAL A 160 2.22 2.89 -3.66
CA VAL A 160 2.68 3.77 -2.57
C VAL A 160 2.53 3.07 -1.21
N ALA A 161 1.40 2.42 -0.95
CA ALA A 161 1.18 1.70 0.31
C ALA A 161 2.15 0.53 0.49
N LEU A 162 2.40 -0.26 -0.55
CA LEU A 162 3.39 -1.34 -0.53
C LEU A 162 4.82 -0.83 -0.34
N GLN A 163 5.15 0.34 -0.90
CA GLN A 163 6.46 0.99 -0.69
C GLN A 163 6.62 1.46 0.76
N ALA A 164 5.58 2.05 1.34
CA ALA A 164 5.57 2.45 2.76
C ALA A 164 5.79 1.22 3.66
N TYR A 165 5.09 0.12 3.40
CA TYR A 165 5.25 -1.12 4.16
C TYR A 165 6.67 -1.71 4.04
N LYS A 166 7.20 -1.79 2.81
CA LYS A 166 8.60 -2.21 2.57
C LYS A 166 9.60 -1.34 3.35
N THR A 167 9.35 -0.04 3.41
CA THR A 167 10.23 0.92 4.11
C THR A 167 10.17 0.71 5.61
N ALA A 168 8.98 0.52 6.18
CA ALA A 168 8.83 0.20 7.61
C ALA A 168 9.56 -1.09 7.98
N ILE A 169 9.45 -2.14 7.16
CA ILE A 169 10.19 -3.40 7.36
C ILE A 169 11.70 -3.17 7.31
N LYS A 170 12.19 -2.38 6.35
CA LYS A 170 13.62 -2.05 6.25
C LYS A 170 14.10 -1.32 7.51
N ASN A 171 13.33 -0.37 8.02
CA ASN A 171 13.66 0.36 9.24
C ASN A 171 13.69 -0.56 10.46
N LEU A 172 12.74 -1.51 10.57
CA LEU A 172 12.76 -2.54 11.59
C LEU A 172 14.04 -3.39 11.52
N ILE A 173 14.40 -3.87 10.32
CA ILE A 173 15.62 -4.67 10.11
C ILE A 173 16.87 -3.88 10.51
N VAL A 174 16.97 -2.61 10.12
CA VAL A 174 18.12 -1.76 10.46
C VAL A 174 18.19 -1.52 11.97
N GLY A 175 17.06 -1.25 12.63
CA GLY A 175 17.01 -1.12 14.09
C GLY A 175 17.43 -2.41 14.80
N VAL A 176 16.89 -3.56 14.38
CA VAL A 176 17.28 -4.87 14.94
C VAL A 176 18.78 -5.14 14.75
N LYS A 177 19.35 -4.75 13.60
CA LYS A 177 20.78 -4.94 13.30
C LYS A 177 21.68 -3.98 14.10
N SER A 178 21.31 -2.73 14.30
CA SER A 178 22.14 -1.79 15.07
C SER A 178 22.32 -2.25 16.53
N ALA A 179 21.29 -2.88 17.10
CA ALA A 179 21.37 -3.51 18.42
C ALA A 179 22.34 -4.71 18.49
N GLN A 180 22.59 -5.39 17.36
CA GLN A 180 23.59 -6.46 17.30
C GLN A 180 25.00 -5.93 17.43
N GLY A 181 25.31 -4.81 16.78
CA GLY A 181 26.62 -4.18 16.86
C GLY A 181 27.00 -3.78 18.29
N GLN A 182 26.03 -3.25 19.05
CA GLN A 182 26.28 -2.80 20.43
C GLN A 182 26.55 -3.94 21.41
N THR A 183 25.85 -5.08 21.31
CA THR A 183 26.14 -6.24 22.18
C THR A 183 27.50 -6.87 21.92
N SER A 184 27.98 -6.86 20.66
CA SER A 184 29.27 -7.48 20.32
C SER A 184 30.45 -6.62 20.78
N SER A 185 30.33 -5.29 20.74
CA SER A 185 31.36 -4.39 21.28
C SER A 185 31.42 -4.41 22.82
N ASN A 186 30.28 -4.50 23.52
CA ASN A 186 30.27 -4.51 24.98
C ASN A 186 30.84 -5.80 25.59
N ASN A 187 30.66 -6.95 24.94
CA ASN A 187 31.23 -8.22 25.41
C ASN A 187 32.75 -8.28 25.28
N ASN A 188 33.35 -7.54 24.32
CA ASN A 188 34.80 -7.51 24.14
C ASN A 188 35.49 -6.53 25.11
N ALA A 189 34.78 -5.50 25.57
CA ALA A 189 35.29 -4.56 26.59
C ALA A 189 35.26 -5.15 28.01
N HIS A 190 34.35 -6.08 28.29
CA HIS A 190 34.26 -6.73 29.62
C HIS A 190 35.36 -7.79 29.84
N ALA A 191 35.87 -8.43 28.77
CA ALA A 191 36.94 -9.42 28.88
C ALA A 191 38.33 -8.81 29.14
N ALA A 192 38.52 -7.50 28.93
CA ALA A 192 39.81 -6.82 29.08
C ALA A 192 40.09 -6.29 30.51
N ASN A 193 39.14 -6.38 31.44
CA ASN A 193 39.24 -5.76 32.78
C ASN A 193 39.15 -6.78 33.94
N THR A 194 39.73 -7.97 33.79
CA THR A 194 39.74 -9.00 34.85
C THR A 194 41.14 -9.53 35.19
N ASN A 195 42.19 -8.75 34.95
CA ASN A 195 43.56 -9.08 35.34
C ASN A 195 44.26 -7.85 35.97
N GLN A 196 43.75 -7.42 37.12
CA GLN A 196 44.49 -6.58 38.06
C GLN A 196 44.05 -6.99 39.46
N SER A 197 44.79 -7.94 40.03
CA SER A 197 44.91 -8.13 41.47
C SER A 197 46.26 -8.75 41.80
#